data_AF-A0A9D6FNA6-F1
#
_entry.id   AF-A0A9D6FNA6-F1
#
_cell.length_a   1.000
_cell.length_b   1.000
_cell.length_c   1.000
_cell.angle_alpha   90.00
_cell.angle_beta   90.00
_cell.angle_gamma   90.00
#
_symmetry.space_group_name_H-M   'P 1'
#
loop_
_entity.id
_entity.type
_entity.pdbx_description
1 polymer ?
#
loop_
_entity_poly.entity_id
_entity_poly.type
_entity_poly.pdbx_seq_one_letter_code
_entity_poly.pdbx_strand_id
1 'polypeptide(L)'
;MSRAYYCVFNAVGAEFAKIGTRLPPDANGHKKASVYLTTTTIQDAKQLGKALDSMRDERNDADYRLSVPGFDLATGQDAVRNGEAALKLLAAIDKTKLKADVDHYRRTVDRTLPPLP
;
A
#
# COMPACT_ATOMS: atom_id res chain seq x y z
N MET A 1 -6.56 9.06 10.16
CA MET A 1 -5.49 8.77 9.20
C MET A 1 -4.69 7.52 9.55
N SER A 2 -3.80 7.55 10.57
CA SER A 2 -2.80 6.49 10.80
C SER A 2 -3.39 5.08 10.94
N ARG A 3 -4.49 4.93 11.69
CA ARG A 3 -5.17 3.62 11.86
C ARG A 3 -5.76 3.08 10.56
N ALA A 4 -6.37 3.93 9.73
CA ALA A 4 -6.94 3.53 8.45
C ALA A 4 -5.84 3.06 7.49
N TYR A 5 -4.73 3.81 7.42
CA TYR A 5 -3.55 3.41 6.66
C TYR A 5 -3.01 2.04 7.09
N TYR A 6 -2.73 1.85 8.38
CA TYR A 6 -2.19 0.59 8.87
C TYR A 6 -3.15 -0.60 8.70
N CYS A 7 -4.46 -0.36 8.75
CA CYS A 7 -5.46 -1.38 8.43
C CYS A 7 -5.29 -1.90 6.99
N VAL A 8 -5.24 -0.98 6.01
CA VAL A 8 -5.03 -1.34 4.60
C VAL A 8 -3.67 -1.98 4.39
N PHE A 9 -2.59 -1.39 4.93
CA PHE A 9 -1.24 -1.93 4.79
C PHE A 9 -1.12 -3.36 5.35
N ASN A 10 -1.67 -3.63 6.52
CA ASN A 10 -1.63 -4.96 7.12
C ASN A 10 -2.47 -5.97 6.33
N ALA A 11 -3.63 -5.55 5.79
CA ALA A 11 -4.44 -6.40 4.91
C ALA A 11 -3.67 -6.75 3.62
N VAL A 12 -3.04 -5.76 3.00
CA VAL A 12 -2.15 -5.94 1.84
C VAL A 12 -1.00 -6.89 2.18
N GLY A 13 -0.35 -6.69 3.33
CA GLY A 13 0.74 -7.55 3.80
C GLY A 13 0.31 -9.00 4.04
N ALA A 14 -0.89 -9.22 4.58
CA ALA A 14 -1.47 -10.55 4.74
C ALA A 14 -1.71 -11.23 3.39
N GLU A 15 -2.23 -10.50 2.39
CA GLU A 15 -2.41 -11.03 1.04
C GLU A 15 -1.07 -11.36 0.36
N PHE A 16 -0.06 -10.49 0.51
CA PHE A 16 1.29 -10.79 0.02
C PHE A 16 1.89 -12.04 0.68
N ALA A 17 1.70 -12.22 1.99
CA ALA A 17 2.17 -13.40 2.70
C ALA A 17 1.52 -14.69 2.16
N LYS A 18 0.21 -14.67 1.84
CA LYS A 18 -0.51 -15.81 1.24
C LYS A 18 0.06 -16.20 -0.13
N ILE A 19 0.55 -15.24 -0.91
CA ILE A 19 1.15 -15.51 -2.23
C ILE A 19 2.67 -15.77 -2.17
N GLY A 20 3.24 -15.90 -0.97
CA GLY A 20 4.65 -16.24 -0.75
C GLY A 20 5.62 -15.05 -0.82
N THR A 21 5.11 -13.82 -0.71
CA THR A 21 5.91 -12.59 -0.68
C THR A 21 5.86 -11.99 0.71
N ARG A 22 7.00 -11.93 1.40
CA ARG A 22 7.10 -11.25 2.71
C ARG A 22 7.57 -9.82 2.50
N LEU A 23 6.78 -8.86 2.99
CA LEU A 23 7.21 -7.47 3.07
C LEU A 23 8.13 -7.28 4.27
N PRO A 24 9.17 -6.44 4.15
CA PRO A 24 9.95 -6.00 5.31
C PRO A 24 9.07 -5.37 6.40
N PRO A 25 9.43 -5.53 7.69
CA PRO A 25 8.67 -4.93 8.79
C PRO A 25 8.96 -3.44 9.01
N ASP A 26 9.94 -2.88 8.29
CA ASP A 26 10.42 -1.51 8.43
C ASP A 26 9.74 -0.55 7.43
N ALA A 27 10.23 0.69 7.38
CA ALA A 27 9.74 1.71 6.45
C ALA A 27 9.87 1.32 4.96
N ASN A 28 10.77 0.37 4.63
CA ASN A 28 10.92 -0.15 3.27
C ASN A 28 9.78 -1.10 2.90
N GLY A 29 9.15 -1.76 3.88
CA GLY A 29 7.95 -2.58 3.68
C GLY A 29 6.82 -1.81 3.00
N HIS A 30 6.58 -0.58 3.48
CA HIS A 30 5.57 0.31 2.91
C HIS A 30 5.86 0.67 1.45
N LYS A 31 7.12 1.05 1.14
CA LYS A 31 7.55 1.37 -0.22
C LYS A 31 7.43 0.16 -1.14
N LYS A 32 7.90 -1.02 -0.69
CA LYS A 32 7.83 -2.26 -1.48
C LYS A 32 6.40 -2.68 -1.78
N ALA A 33 5.48 -2.55 -0.81
CA ALA A 33 4.07 -2.85 -1.03
C ALA A 33 3.48 -2.01 -2.17
N SER A 34 3.71 -0.69 -2.15
CA SER A 34 3.25 0.19 -3.23
C SER A 34 3.90 -0.14 -4.57
N VAL A 35 5.23 -0.33 -4.59
CA VAL A 35 5.95 -0.65 -5.84
C VAL A 35 5.42 -1.93 -6.47
N TYR A 36 5.25 -3.01 -5.68
CA TYR A 36 4.69 -4.26 -6.18
C TYR A 36 3.26 -4.09 -6.71
N LEU A 37 2.42 -3.31 -6.04
CA LEU A 37 1.06 -3.02 -6.48
C LEU A 37 0.99 -2.09 -7.71
N THR A 38 1.92 -1.16 -7.89
CA THR A 38 1.89 -0.19 -9.00
C THR A 38 2.55 -0.71 -10.28
N THR A 39 3.43 -1.71 -10.15
CA THR A 39 4.16 -2.34 -11.27
C THR A 39 3.48 -3.55 -11.87
N THR A 40 2.44 -4.08 -11.24
CA THR A 40 1.57 -5.13 -11.80
C THR A 40 0.85 -4.67 -13.08
N THR A 41 0.31 -5.61 -13.84
CA THR A 41 -0.58 -5.37 -14.98
C THR A 41 -2.06 -5.23 -14.58
N ILE A 42 -2.42 -5.47 -13.32
CA ILE A 42 -3.80 -5.39 -12.80
C ILE A 42 -4.15 -3.93 -12.45
N GLN A 43 -5.14 -3.35 -13.12
CA GLN A 43 -5.51 -1.94 -12.91
C GLN A 43 -5.95 -1.64 -11.46
N ASP A 44 -6.77 -2.50 -10.86
CA ASP A 44 -7.24 -2.32 -9.48
C ASP A 44 -6.09 -2.37 -8.47
N ALA A 45 -5.08 -3.21 -8.72
CA ALA A 45 -3.89 -3.25 -7.89
C ALA A 45 -3.05 -1.98 -8.05
N LYS A 46 -2.94 -1.41 -9.25
CA LYS A 46 -2.29 -0.10 -9.45
C LYS A 46 -3.01 1.02 -8.70
N GLN A 47 -4.34 1.02 -8.77
CA GLN A 47 -5.16 1.98 -8.05
C GLN A 47 -4.98 1.83 -6.54
N LEU A 48 -4.98 0.59 -6.03
CA LEU A 48 -4.71 0.30 -4.63
C LEU A 48 -3.31 0.77 -4.20
N GLY A 49 -2.28 0.53 -5.01
CA GLY A 49 -0.91 0.98 -4.72
C GLY A 49 -0.83 2.51 -4.60
N LYS A 50 -1.46 3.23 -5.54
CA LYS A 50 -1.57 4.69 -5.47
C LYS A 50 -2.32 5.17 -4.24
N ALA A 51 -3.47 4.55 -3.92
CA ALA A 51 -4.25 4.89 -2.74
C ALA A 51 -3.45 4.65 -1.45
N LEU A 52 -2.68 3.55 -1.39
CA LEU A 52 -1.84 3.23 -0.24
C LEU A 52 -0.73 4.28 -0.03
N ASP A 53 -0.11 4.77 -1.10
CA ASP A 53 0.86 5.86 -1.03
C ASP A 53 0.21 7.19 -0.61
N SER A 54 -0.93 7.56 -1.19
CA SER A 54 -1.66 8.78 -0.80
C SER A 54 -2.04 8.76 0.69
N MET A 55 -2.57 7.64 1.19
CA MET A 55 -2.90 7.48 2.61
C MET A 55 -1.66 7.55 3.52
N ARG A 56 -0.51 7.08 3.03
CA ARG A 56 0.77 7.17 3.75
C ARG A 56 1.23 8.62 3.84
N ASP A 57 1.14 9.37 2.76
CA ASP A 57 1.52 10.79 2.71
C ASP A 57 0.61 11.63 3.59
N GLU A 58 -0.71 11.42 3.51
CA GLU A 58 -1.71 12.03 4.40
C GLU A 58 -1.43 11.72 5.88
N ARG A 59 -1.05 10.47 6.19
CA ARG A 59 -0.62 10.09 7.54
C ARG A 59 0.62 10.88 7.95
N ASN A 60 1.66 10.89 7.13
CA ASN A 60 2.91 11.57 7.47
C ASN A 60 2.68 13.07 7.67
N ASP A 61 1.85 13.68 6.82
CA ASP A 61 1.46 15.08 6.96
C ASP A 61 0.71 15.30 8.29
N ALA A 62 -0.22 14.43 8.67
CA ALA A 62 -0.92 14.52 9.95
C ALA A 62 -0.01 14.29 11.18
N ASP A 63 0.95 13.36 11.09
CA ASP A 63 1.85 12.99 12.20
C ASP A 63 2.97 14.05 12.39
N TYR A 64 3.46 14.68 11.32
CA TYR A 64 4.61 15.59 11.36
C TYR A 64 4.27 17.07 11.17
N ARG A 65 3.13 17.41 10.57
CA ARG A 65 2.64 18.79 10.52
C ARG A 65 1.62 18.96 11.63
N LEU A 66 2.11 19.22 12.85
CA LEU A 66 1.29 19.59 14.03
C LEU A 66 0.37 20.81 13.79
N SER A 67 0.51 21.47 12.64
CA SER A 67 -0.22 22.65 12.23
C SER A 67 -1.20 22.38 11.09
N VAL A 68 -1.70 21.16 10.82
CA VAL A 68 -2.75 20.98 9.79
C VAL A 68 -3.99 21.78 10.23
N PRO A 69 -4.28 22.96 9.66
CA PRO A 69 -5.52 23.64 9.94
C PRO A 69 -6.60 22.82 9.24
N GLY A 70 -7.61 22.35 9.98
CA GLY A 70 -8.69 21.55 9.40
C GLY A 70 -8.62 20.05 9.66
N PHE A 71 -7.82 19.56 10.63
CA PHE A 71 -8.07 18.21 11.17
C PHE A 71 -9.39 18.19 11.94
N ASP A 72 -10.45 17.79 11.24
CA ASP A 72 -11.82 17.77 11.73
C ASP A 72 -12.46 16.38 11.56
N LEU A 73 -13.72 16.26 11.96
CA LEU A 73 -14.48 15.01 11.82
C LEU A 73 -14.55 14.53 10.36
N ALA A 74 -14.65 15.46 9.40
CA ALA A 74 -14.75 15.14 7.99
C ALA A 74 -13.46 14.45 7.50
N THR A 75 -12.30 14.99 7.87
CA THR A 75 -10.99 14.40 7.56
C THR A 75 -10.86 12.98 8.13
N GLY A 76 -11.37 12.75 9.34
CA GLY A 76 -11.41 11.42 9.95
C GLY A 76 -12.32 10.44 9.18
N GLN A 77 -13.48 10.90 8.72
CA GLN A 77 -14.42 10.10 7.94
C GLN A 77 -13.88 9.78 6.54
N ASP A 78 -13.21 10.74 5.89
CA ASP A 78 -12.54 10.53 4.61
C ASP A 78 -11.47 9.44 4.69
N ALA A 79 -10.67 9.45 5.76
CA ALA A 79 -9.69 8.41 6.02
C ALA A 79 -10.31 7.00 6.04
N VAL A 80 -11.47 6.87 6.70
CA VAL A 80 -12.19 5.60 6.82
C VAL A 80 -12.76 5.19 5.47
N ARG A 81 -13.42 6.12 4.75
CA ARG A 81 -13.96 5.86 3.41
C ARG A 81 -12.87 5.41 2.43
N ASN A 82 -11.72 6.09 2.43
CA ASN A 82 -10.57 5.73 1.60
C ASN A 82 -10.04 4.34 1.97
N GLY A 83 -9.93 4.03 3.26
CA GLY A 83 -9.55 2.71 3.74
C GLY A 83 -10.50 1.60 3.28
N GLU A 84 -11.81 1.81 3.41
CA GLU A 84 -12.83 0.85 2.96
C GLU A 84 -12.81 0.65 1.44
N ALA A 85 -12.66 1.73 0.67
CA ALA A 85 -12.52 1.65 -0.78
C ALA A 85 -11.27 0.86 -1.20
N ALA A 86 -10.15 1.10 -0.53
CA ALA A 86 -8.91 0.34 -0.74
C ALA A 86 -9.07 -1.15 -0.40
N LEU A 87 -9.77 -1.48 0.68
CA LEU A 87 -10.06 -2.89 1.02
C LEU A 87 -10.97 -3.57 0.00
N LYS A 88 -11.94 -2.84 -0.58
CA LYS A 88 -12.78 -3.37 -1.67
C LYS A 88 -11.95 -3.66 -2.93
N LEU A 89 -11.05 -2.75 -3.31
CA LEU A 89 -10.09 -3.00 -4.40
C LEU A 89 -9.24 -4.23 -4.08
N LEU A 90 -8.70 -4.31 -2.86
CA LEU A 90 -7.89 -5.45 -2.44
C LEU A 90 -8.66 -6.77 -2.58
N ALA A 91 -9.93 -6.82 -2.21
CA ALA A 91 -10.75 -8.02 -2.33
C ALA A 91 -11.01 -8.43 -3.79
N ALA A 92 -11.07 -7.46 -4.70
CA ALA A 92 -11.32 -7.70 -6.13
C ALA A 92 -10.08 -8.16 -6.93
N ILE A 93 -8.87 -7.92 -6.40
CA ILE A 93 -7.63 -8.27 -7.12
C ILE A 93 -7.45 -9.79 -7.24
N ASP A 94 -7.23 -10.25 -8.47
CA ASP A 94 -6.78 -11.62 -8.78
C ASP A 94 -5.41 -11.90 -8.14
N LYS A 95 -5.40 -12.76 -7.11
CA LYS A 95 -4.20 -13.11 -6.34
C LYS A 95 -3.22 -13.97 -7.11
N THR A 96 -3.71 -14.80 -8.03
CA THR A 96 -2.85 -15.66 -8.86
C THR A 96 -2.07 -14.80 -9.84
N LYS A 97 -2.76 -13.86 -10.50
CA LYS A 97 -2.10 -12.92 -11.40
C LYS A 97 -1.20 -11.94 -10.66
N LEU A 98 -1.62 -11.44 -9.50
CA LEU A 98 -0.79 -10.58 -8.66
C LEU A 98 0.52 -11.29 -8.30
N LYS A 99 0.45 -12.57 -7.90
CA LYS A 99 1.64 -13.38 -7.63
C LYS A 99 2.59 -13.44 -8.83
N ALA A 100 2.06 -13.76 -10.01
CA ALA A 100 2.87 -13.88 -11.22
C ALA A 100 3.61 -12.58 -11.56
N ASP A 101 2.92 -11.44 -11.47
CA ASP A 101 3.50 -10.12 -11.75
C ASP A 101 4.58 -9.75 -10.72
N VAL A 102 4.32 -10.00 -9.43
CA VAL A 102 5.29 -9.74 -8.36
C VAL A 102 6.54 -10.61 -8.52
N ASP A 103 6.37 -11.89 -8.82
CA ASP A 103 7.49 -12.81 -9.05
C ASP A 103 8.26 -12.46 -10.32
N HIS A 104 7.59 -11.92 -11.35
CA HIS A 104 8.26 -11.37 -12.52
C HIS A 104 9.13 -10.17 -12.14
N TYR A 105 8.55 -9.15 -11.50
CA TYR A 105 9.26 -7.95 -11.06
C TYR A 105 10.47 -8.27 -10.17
N ARG A 106 10.32 -9.19 -9.22
CA ARG A 106 11.41 -9.60 -8.32
C ARG A 106 12.58 -10.27 -9.05
N ARG A 107 12.31 -10.97 -10.15
CA ARG A 107 13.34 -11.63 -10.96
C ARG A 107 14.06 -10.67 -11.89
N THR A 108 13.36 -9.66 -12.41
CA THR A 108 13.90 -8.76 -13.45
C THR A 108 14.46 -7.46 -12.89
N VAL A 109 13.91 -6.94 -11.78
CA VAL A 109 14.23 -5.61 -11.25
C VAL A 109 14.74 -5.66 -9.80
N ASP A 110 14.04 -6.33 -8.88
CA ASP A 110 14.41 -6.30 -7.43
C ASP A 110 15.76 -7.03 -7.16
N ARG A 111 16.24 -7.87 -8.09
CA ARG A 111 17.56 -8.52 -8.03
C ARG A 111 18.71 -7.68 -8.59
N THR A 112 18.42 -6.63 -9.34
CA THR A 112 19.42 -5.80 -10.03
C THR A 112 19.64 -4.46 -9.34
N LEU A 113 18.83 -4.11 -8.34
CA LEU A 113 18.97 -2.87 -7.57
C LEU A 113 19.79 -3.10 -6.28
N PRO A 114 20.75 -2.22 -5.96
CA PRO A 114 21.36 -2.20 -4.63
C PRO A 114 20.27 -1.96 -3.56
N PRO A 115 20.48 -2.42 -2.32
CA PRO A 115 19.54 -2.14 -1.23
C PRO A 115 19.28 -0.64 -1.14
N LEU A 116 18.00 -0.27 -0.99
CA LEU A 116 17.60 1.13 -0.81
C LEU A 116 18.35 1.70 0.42
N PRO A 117 18.86 2.94 0.33
CA PRO A 117 19.64 3.56 1.40
C PRO A 117 18.86 3.74 2.70
#